data_AF-A0ABD3N045-F1
#
_entry.id   AF-A0ABD3N045-F1
#
_cell.length_a   1.000
_cell.length_b   1.000
_cell.length_c   1.000
_cell.angle_alpha   90.00
_cell.angle_beta   90.00
_cell.angle_gamma   90.00
#
_symmetry.space_group_name_H-M   'P 1'
#
loop_
_entity.id
_entity.type
_entity.pdbx_description
1 polymer ?
#
loop_
_entity_poly.entity_id
_entity_poly.type
_entity_poly.pdbx_seq_one_letter_code
_entity_poly.pdbx_strand_id
1 'polypeptide(L)'
;MMKRSSIWKTPPQSVQSSSDDDKYSRHGVHMNRVRCAIFAVIVMICLAAVRLAMFFDKDTKLRPVKLVVPASESIPQCESQPWKPNEDMRGKCPGDLKPFASAKTVSECATTCCSDPKCITWQYRKDTGCLQGGDVRLGMEKDGVSAWCSDHPPRRWKGQYLYKKGGKEEEDAEIRRKGCDASTWNPNEQVGQCFGLGDVKKNVSGSAEECRSACCKDEKCRAWQWNADLGCFYASHMFSCQGDGDPVQFEPFVGRRKLMANRKYIDINDKPWVMTL
;
A
#
# COMPACT_ATOMS: atom_id res chain seq x y z
N MET A 1 16.44 31.70 -35.02
CA MET A 1 15.53 32.71 -34.43
C MET A 1 14.18 32.67 -35.14
N MET A 2 13.16 32.04 -34.56
CA MET A 2 11.75 32.29 -34.91
C MET A 2 10.89 32.01 -33.67
N LYS A 3 10.37 33.08 -33.05
CA LYS A 3 9.35 33.03 -31.99
C LYS A 3 7.98 32.94 -32.67
N ARG A 4 7.16 31.94 -32.33
CA ARG A 4 5.72 31.97 -32.58
C ARG A 4 5.00 32.13 -31.24
N SER A 5 4.40 33.30 -31.06
CA SER A 5 3.49 33.63 -29.97
C SER A 5 2.06 33.39 -30.45
N SER A 6 1.34 32.48 -29.81
CA SER A 6 -0.09 32.27 -30.01
C SER A 6 -0.87 32.95 -28.89
N ILE A 7 -1.57 34.02 -29.26
CA ILE A 7 -2.48 34.80 -28.43
C ILE A 7 -3.86 34.12 -28.50
N TRP A 8 -4.39 33.67 -27.37
CA TRP A 8 -5.78 33.23 -27.25
C TRP A 8 -6.62 34.38 -26.69
N LYS A 9 -7.63 34.81 -27.46
CA LYS A 9 -8.67 35.77 -27.04
C LYS A 9 -9.79 35.02 -26.32
N THR A 10 -10.13 35.44 -25.11
CA THR A 10 -11.35 35.08 -24.39
C THR A 10 -12.53 35.95 -24.83
N PRO A 11 -13.76 35.41 -24.94
CA PRO A 11 -14.96 36.20 -25.20
C PRO A 11 -15.54 36.81 -23.90
N PRO A 12 -16.29 37.92 -24.01
CA PRO A 12 -16.86 38.61 -22.85
C PRO A 12 -18.12 37.89 -22.31
N GLN A 13 -18.22 37.82 -20.97
CA GLN A 13 -19.43 37.39 -20.29
C GLN A 13 -20.39 38.58 -20.13
N SER A 14 -21.62 38.40 -20.60
CA SER A 14 -22.73 39.33 -20.42
C SER A 14 -23.34 39.18 -19.02
N VAL A 15 -23.46 40.32 -18.34
CA VAL A 15 -24.14 40.50 -17.05
C VAL A 15 -25.65 40.47 -17.26
N GLN A 16 -26.37 39.60 -16.54
CA GLN A 16 -27.81 39.68 -16.37
C GLN A 16 -28.13 39.80 -14.87
N SER A 17 -28.59 40.98 -14.48
CA SER A 17 -29.23 41.26 -13.20
C SER A 17 -30.74 41.05 -13.35
N SER A 18 -31.32 40.12 -12.60
CA SER A 18 -32.77 40.07 -12.39
C SER A 18 -33.07 40.15 -10.89
N SER A 19 -33.74 41.24 -10.52
CA SER A 19 -34.33 41.50 -9.21
C SER A 19 -35.59 40.64 -9.04
N ASP A 20 -35.58 39.73 -8.06
CA ASP A 20 -36.76 38.98 -7.61
C ASP A 20 -36.94 39.20 -6.10
N ASP A 21 -37.26 40.43 -5.71
CA ASP A 21 -37.82 40.75 -4.40
C ASP A 21 -39.35 40.81 -4.57
N ASP A 22 -40.07 39.74 -4.20
CA ASP A 22 -41.47 39.78 -3.69
C ASP A 22 -42.17 38.40 -3.70
N LYS A 23 -41.66 37.41 -2.95
CA LYS A 23 -42.37 36.10 -2.84
C LYS A 23 -42.44 35.43 -1.47
N TYR A 24 -42.13 36.12 -0.38
CA TYR A 24 -42.16 35.53 0.97
C TYR A 24 -43.08 36.29 1.93
N SER A 25 -44.40 36.09 1.82
CA SER A 25 -45.34 36.56 2.86
C SER A 25 -46.55 35.64 3.13
N ARG A 26 -46.46 34.34 2.84
CA ARG A 26 -47.53 33.37 3.17
C ARG A 26 -47.05 31.97 3.59
N HIS A 27 -46.13 31.84 4.55
CA HIS A 27 -45.66 30.50 5.02
C HIS A 27 -45.79 30.25 6.54
N GLY A 28 -46.57 31.07 7.26
CA GLY A 28 -46.68 30.98 8.72
C GLY A 28 -47.44 29.77 9.30
N VAL A 29 -48.23 29.04 8.51
CA VAL A 29 -49.08 27.94 9.04
C VAL A 29 -48.53 26.55 8.71
N HIS A 30 -47.61 26.41 7.75
CA HIS A 30 -47.09 25.11 7.32
C HIS A 30 -45.89 24.62 8.16
N MET A 31 -45.17 25.52 8.85
CA MET A 31 -43.97 25.15 9.60
C MET A 31 -44.25 24.37 10.89
N ASN A 32 -45.43 24.53 11.51
CA ASN A 32 -45.76 23.80 12.74
C ASN A 32 -46.07 22.32 12.49
N ARG A 33 -46.64 21.96 11.33
CA ARG A 33 -46.85 20.55 10.96
C ARG A 33 -45.54 19.83 10.63
N VAL A 34 -44.61 20.51 9.96
CA VAL A 34 -43.30 19.94 9.60
C VAL A 34 -42.44 19.73 10.85
N ARG A 35 -42.46 20.65 11.83
CA ARG A 35 -41.74 20.50 13.10
C ARG A 35 -42.23 19.33 13.94
N CYS A 36 -43.54 19.08 14.00
CA CYS A 36 -44.08 17.90 14.70
C CYS A 36 -43.69 16.58 14.01
N ALA A 37 -43.68 16.53 12.68
CA ALA A 37 -43.27 15.33 11.94
C ALA A 37 -41.78 14.99 12.14
N ILE A 38 -40.90 16.00 12.13
CA ILE A 38 -39.47 15.81 12.37
C ILE A 38 -39.20 15.30 13.78
N PHE A 39 -39.88 15.85 14.80
CA PHE A 39 -39.75 15.38 16.18
C PHE A 39 -40.18 13.91 16.34
N ALA A 40 -41.28 13.49 15.71
CA ALA A 40 -41.73 12.11 15.74
C ALA A 40 -40.71 11.14 15.11
N VAL A 41 -40.08 11.52 13.99
CA VAL A 41 -39.04 10.71 13.34
C VAL A 41 -37.78 10.60 14.21
N ILE A 42 -37.32 11.70 14.82
CA ILE A 42 -36.17 11.68 15.72
C ILE A 42 -36.43 10.77 16.92
N VAL A 43 -37.62 10.84 17.54
CA VAL A 43 -37.98 9.98 18.68
C VAL A 43 -38.00 8.50 18.25
N MET A 44 -38.52 8.17 17.07
CA MET A 44 -38.51 6.80 16.55
C MET A 44 -37.10 6.28 16.29
N ILE A 45 -36.20 7.10 15.74
CA ILE A 45 -34.79 6.74 15.53
C ILE A 45 -34.09 6.53 16.88
N CYS A 46 -34.30 7.40 17.85
CA CYS A 46 -33.73 7.25 19.19
C CYS A 46 -34.22 5.98 19.89
N LEU A 47 -35.51 5.65 19.79
CA LEU A 47 -36.07 4.41 20.36
C LEU A 47 -35.53 3.16 19.65
N ALA A 48 -35.33 3.22 18.32
CA ALA A 48 -34.70 2.15 17.56
C ALA A 48 -33.23 1.96 17.97
N ALA A 49 -32.49 3.06 18.17
CA ALA A 49 -31.10 3.02 18.64
C ALA A 49 -30.98 2.47 20.07
N VAL A 50 -31.89 2.84 20.97
CA VAL A 50 -31.95 2.29 22.34
C VAL A 50 -32.28 0.79 22.32
N ARG A 51 -33.21 0.35 21.47
CA ARG A 51 -33.45 -1.10 21.28
C ARG A 51 -32.23 -1.81 20.71
N LEU A 52 -31.55 -1.24 19.70
CA LEU A 52 -30.33 -1.83 19.15
C LEU A 52 -29.23 -1.95 20.22
N ALA A 53 -29.06 -0.92 21.06
CA ALA A 53 -28.09 -0.91 22.15
C ALA A 53 -28.40 -1.98 23.21
N MET A 54 -29.68 -2.33 23.44
CA MET A 54 -30.07 -3.42 24.33
C MET A 54 -29.86 -4.82 23.73
N PHE A 55 -29.68 -4.96 22.41
CA PHE A 55 -29.31 -6.23 21.78
C PHE A 55 -27.81 -6.49 21.73
N PHE A 56 -26.97 -5.49 22.04
CA PHE A 56 -25.54 -5.70 22.29
C PHE A 56 -25.35 -6.19 23.72
N ASP A 57 -25.77 -7.43 23.94
CA ASP A 57 -25.54 -8.17 25.17
C ASP A 57 -24.03 -8.29 25.44
N LYS A 58 -23.65 -7.96 26.68
CA LYS A 58 -22.26 -7.79 27.14
C LYS A 58 -21.48 -9.11 27.21
N ASP A 59 -22.09 -10.24 26.87
CA ASP A 59 -21.53 -11.57 27.07
C ASP A 59 -21.30 -12.36 25.77
N THR A 60 -20.98 -11.67 24.67
CA THR A 60 -20.34 -12.35 23.54
C THR A 60 -18.90 -12.67 23.91
N LYS A 61 -18.70 -13.73 24.72
CA LYS A 61 -17.41 -14.40 24.89
C LYS A 61 -16.93 -14.79 23.51
N LEU A 62 -16.05 -13.97 22.94
CA LEU A 62 -15.31 -14.26 21.73
C LEU A 62 -14.70 -15.64 21.92
N ARG A 63 -15.31 -16.67 21.33
CA ARG A 63 -14.70 -17.98 21.27
C ARG A 63 -13.37 -17.77 20.55
N PRO A 64 -12.24 -18.22 21.12
CA PRO A 64 -10.97 -18.15 20.43
C PRO A 64 -11.17 -18.83 19.08
N VAL A 65 -11.14 -18.03 18.01
CA VAL A 65 -11.11 -18.56 16.66
C VAL A 65 -9.83 -19.37 16.62
N LYS A 66 -9.96 -20.69 16.63
CA LYS A 66 -8.84 -21.59 16.39
C LYS A 66 -8.34 -21.22 15.01
N LEU A 67 -7.23 -20.49 14.95
CA LEU A 67 -6.57 -20.15 13.70
C LEU A 67 -6.17 -21.49 13.09
N VAL A 68 -6.96 -21.99 12.15
CA VAL A 68 -6.59 -23.14 11.35
C VAL A 68 -5.46 -22.63 10.48
N VAL A 69 -4.23 -22.82 10.94
CA VAL A 69 -3.05 -22.56 10.13
C VAL A 69 -3.19 -23.50 8.94
N PRO A 70 -3.42 -22.99 7.72
CA PRO A 70 -3.53 -23.85 6.55
C PRO A 70 -2.26 -24.69 6.49
N ALA A 71 -2.43 -26.00 6.32
CA ALA A 71 -1.31 -26.91 6.14
C ALA A 71 -0.39 -26.31 5.08
N SER A 72 0.86 -25.98 5.44
CA SER A 72 1.78 -25.37 4.50
C SER A 72 1.92 -26.30 3.31
N GLU A 73 1.46 -25.88 2.12
CA GLU A 73 1.69 -26.65 0.89
C GLU A 73 3.19 -26.91 0.80
N SER A 74 3.59 -28.18 0.90
CA SER A 74 5.00 -28.55 0.89
C SER A 74 5.56 -28.32 -0.51
N ILE A 75 6.69 -27.63 -0.58
CA ILE A 75 7.39 -27.40 -1.85
C ILE A 75 8.08 -28.72 -2.24
N PRO A 76 7.78 -29.32 -3.41
CA PRO A 76 8.45 -30.54 -3.85
C PRO A 76 9.94 -30.30 -4.10
N GLN A 77 10.77 -31.31 -3.81
CA GLN A 77 12.19 -31.29 -4.14
C GLN A 77 12.40 -31.28 -5.66
N CYS A 78 13.50 -30.67 -6.12
CA CYS A 78 13.88 -30.69 -7.53
C CYS A 78 15.16 -31.50 -7.71
N GLU A 79 15.03 -32.77 -8.10
CA GLU A 79 16.16 -33.72 -8.15
C GLU A 79 17.18 -33.35 -9.22
N SER A 80 16.73 -32.82 -10.36
CA SER A 80 17.62 -32.42 -11.46
C SER A 80 18.49 -31.22 -11.10
N GLN A 81 17.92 -30.26 -10.36
CA GLN A 81 18.53 -28.99 -10.00
C GLN A 81 17.96 -28.53 -8.65
N PRO A 82 18.62 -28.88 -7.53
CA PRO A 82 18.10 -28.58 -6.20
C PRO A 82 17.76 -27.11 -6.02
N TRP A 83 16.68 -26.82 -5.30
CA TRP A 83 16.37 -25.46 -4.90
C TRP A 83 17.49 -24.93 -4.00
N LYS A 84 17.82 -23.65 -4.11
CA LYS A 84 18.77 -23.00 -3.21
C LYS A 84 18.23 -23.06 -1.77
N PRO A 85 19.02 -23.52 -0.80
CA PRO A 85 18.62 -23.51 0.59
C PRO A 85 18.48 -22.07 1.09
N ASN A 86 17.52 -21.83 1.98
CA ASN A 86 17.30 -20.53 2.65
C ASN A 86 16.97 -19.34 1.74
N GLU A 87 16.60 -19.58 0.48
CA GLU A 87 16.21 -18.53 -0.46
C GLU A 87 14.69 -18.61 -0.71
N ASP A 88 13.91 -18.08 0.24
CA ASP A 88 12.44 -17.95 0.12
C ASP A 88 12.13 -16.70 -0.71
N MET A 89 11.45 -16.83 -1.85
CA MET A 89 11.12 -15.67 -2.69
C MET A 89 9.76 -15.08 -2.27
N ARG A 90 9.72 -14.34 -1.15
CA ARG A 90 8.46 -13.92 -0.51
C ARG A 90 7.84 -12.64 -1.08
N GLY A 91 8.66 -11.70 -1.57
CA GLY A 91 8.20 -10.51 -2.29
C GLY A 91 7.95 -10.79 -3.78
N LYS A 92 7.17 -9.95 -4.49
CA LYS A 92 6.92 -10.13 -5.94
C LYS A 92 8.14 -9.72 -6.76
N CYS A 93 8.82 -10.68 -7.35
CA CYS A 93 10.03 -10.42 -8.09
C CYS A 93 9.81 -9.70 -9.45
N PRO A 94 10.70 -8.77 -9.84
CA PRO A 94 10.73 -8.15 -11.15
C PRO A 94 11.08 -9.15 -12.25
N GLY A 95 10.89 -8.66 -13.48
CA GLY A 95 11.63 -9.12 -14.64
C GLY A 95 10.87 -10.14 -15.47
N ASP A 96 11.59 -11.15 -15.93
CA ASP A 96 11.12 -12.14 -16.91
C ASP A 96 10.24 -13.25 -16.31
N LEU A 97 9.80 -13.11 -15.05
CA LEU A 97 8.82 -14.03 -14.49
C LEU A 97 7.47 -13.82 -15.20
N LYS A 98 7.09 -14.79 -16.02
CA LYS A 98 5.87 -14.75 -16.82
C LYS A 98 4.78 -15.60 -16.16
N PRO A 99 3.51 -15.20 -16.27
CA PRO A 99 2.40 -16.04 -15.85
C PRO A 99 2.45 -17.42 -16.49
N PHE A 100 2.30 -18.46 -15.67
CA PHE A 100 2.23 -19.85 -16.09
C PHE A 100 0.87 -20.44 -15.69
N ALA A 101 -0.12 -20.27 -16.57
CA ALA A 101 -1.53 -20.51 -16.25
C ALA A 101 -1.88 -21.97 -15.90
N SER A 102 -1.06 -22.94 -16.30
CA SER A 102 -1.35 -24.37 -16.07
C SER A 102 -1.15 -24.80 -14.62
N ALA A 103 -0.36 -24.07 -13.83
CA ALA A 103 -0.12 -24.39 -12.42
C ALA A 103 -1.02 -23.57 -11.49
N LYS A 104 -1.86 -24.28 -10.73
CA LYS A 104 -2.89 -23.69 -9.86
C LYS A 104 -2.55 -23.78 -8.38
N THR A 105 -1.49 -24.50 -8.00
CA THR A 105 -1.02 -24.68 -6.62
C THR A 105 0.47 -24.38 -6.52
N VAL A 106 0.98 -24.21 -5.28
CA VAL A 106 2.42 -24.06 -5.04
C VAL A 106 3.19 -25.28 -5.56
N SER A 107 2.67 -26.48 -5.28
CA SER A 107 3.31 -27.75 -5.68
C SER A 107 3.37 -27.91 -7.19
N GLU A 108 2.29 -27.60 -7.91
CA GLU A 108 2.27 -27.62 -9.37
C GLU A 108 3.24 -26.59 -9.97
N CYS A 109 3.30 -25.39 -9.40
CA CYS A 109 4.18 -24.32 -9.87
C CYS A 109 5.66 -24.69 -9.71
N ALA A 110 6.02 -25.28 -8.56
CA ALA A 110 7.35 -25.76 -8.28
C ALA A 110 7.74 -26.95 -9.19
N THR A 111 6.83 -27.92 -9.35
CA THR A 111 7.08 -29.14 -10.14
C THR A 111 7.28 -28.79 -11.62
N THR A 112 6.41 -27.95 -12.18
CA THR A 112 6.50 -27.55 -13.58
C THR A 112 7.75 -26.73 -13.86
N CYS A 113 8.14 -25.82 -12.96
CA CYS A 113 9.43 -25.13 -13.08
C CYS A 113 10.62 -26.07 -12.93
N CYS A 114 10.55 -27.07 -12.05
CA CYS A 114 11.62 -28.05 -11.89
C CYS A 114 11.89 -28.82 -13.20
N SER A 115 10.82 -29.28 -13.85
CA SER A 115 10.88 -30.03 -15.11
C SER A 115 11.30 -29.20 -16.32
N ASP A 116 11.11 -27.87 -16.29
CA ASP A 116 11.58 -26.98 -17.36
C ASP A 116 13.05 -26.57 -17.13
N PRO A 117 13.99 -26.95 -18.01
CA PRO A 117 15.39 -26.56 -17.89
C PRO A 117 15.63 -25.05 -18.05
N LYS A 118 14.71 -24.31 -18.68
CA LYS A 118 14.78 -22.84 -18.82
C LYS A 118 14.23 -22.12 -17.59
N CYS A 119 13.38 -22.77 -16.81
CA CYS A 119 12.87 -22.19 -15.58
C CYS A 119 13.92 -22.31 -14.47
N ILE A 120 14.38 -21.17 -13.98
CA ILE A 120 15.34 -21.07 -12.87
C ILE A 120 14.63 -20.60 -11.60
N THR A 121 13.65 -19.72 -11.75
CA THR A 121 12.94 -19.08 -10.64
C THR A 121 11.43 -19.22 -10.84
N TRP A 122 10.71 -19.48 -9.76
CA TRP A 122 9.25 -19.47 -9.75
C TRP A 122 8.69 -18.82 -8.49
N GLN A 123 7.47 -18.30 -8.60
CA GLN A 123 6.70 -17.77 -7.48
C GLN A 123 5.22 -18.10 -7.67
N TYR A 124 4.50 -18.29 -6.57
CA TYR A 124 3.08 -18.54 -6.57
C TYR A 124 2.40 -17.71 -5.48
N ARG A 125 1.26 -17.12 -5.80
CA ARG A 125 0.31 -16.56 -4.84
C ARG A 125 -1.11 -16.81 -5.34
N LYS A 126 -2.07 -17.04 -4.44
CA LYS A 126 -3.41 -17.51 -4.79
C LYS A 126 -4.18 -16.56 -5.74
N ASP A 127 -4.03 -15.25 -5.57
CA ASP A 127 -4.65 -14.20 -6.39
C ASP A 127 -3.96 -14.02 -7.76
N THR A 128 -2.65 -14.27 -7.82
CA THR A 128 -1.79 -13.98 -8.97
C THR A 128 -1.57 -15.21 -9.85
N GLY A 129 -1.64 -16.40 -9.26
CA GLY A 129 -1.26 -17.66 -9.88
C GLY A 129 0.24 -17.90 -9.86
N CYS A 130 0.68 -18.86 -10.68
CA CYS A 130 2.08 -19.22 -10.85
C CYS A 130 2.79 -18.25 -11.81
N LEU A 131 3.98 -17.81 -11.42
CA LEU A 131 4.93 -17.04 -12.22
C LEU A 131 6.21 -17.87 -12.35
N GLN A 132 6.72 -18.01 -13.57
CA GLN A 132 7.94 -18.78 -13.87
C GLN A 132 8.83 -18.02 -14.83
N GLY A 133 10.15 -18.19 -14.70
CA GLY A 133 11.08 -17.57 -15.62
C GLY A 133 12.54 -17.89 -15.32
N GLY A 134 13.41 -17.08 -15.94
CA GLY A 134 14.84 -17.20 -15.81
C GLY A 134 15.37 -16.80 -14.43
N ASP A 135 16.66 -16.48 -14.39
CA ASP A 135 17.28 -16.02 -13.15
C ASP A 135 16.81 -14.63 -12.79
N VAL A 136 16.36 -14.47 -11.55
CA VAL A 136 15.99 -13.18 -10.98
C VAL A 136 17.07 -12.73 -10.00
N ARG A 137 17.50 -11.48 -10.10
CA ARG A 137 18.42 -10.87 -9.13
C ARG A 137 17.67 -10.50 -7.84
N LEU A 138 18.16 -10.99 -6.71
CA LEU A 138 17.75 -10.52 -5.38
C LEU A 138 18.43 -9.18 -5.07
N GLY A 139 17.78 -8.33 -4.28
CA GLY A 139 18.41 -7.10 -3.82
C GLY A 139 18.23 -5.88 -4.75
N MET A 140 17.23 -5.88 -5.64
CA MET A 140 16.92 -4.74 -6.52
C MET A 140 15.88 -3.77 -5.91
N GLU A 141 15.70 -3.79 -4.58
CA GLU A 141 14.72 -2.93 -3.90
C GLU A 141 14.99 -1.44 -4.14
N LYS A 142 16.24 -1.07 -4.40
CA LYS A 142 16.63 0.30 -4.76
C LYS A 142 16.08 0.77 -6.12
N ASP A 143 15.78 -0.16 -7.03
CA ASP A 143 15.33 0.13 -8.40
C ASP A 143 13.82 0.37 -8.47
N GLY A 144 13.20 0.52 -7.30
CA GLY A 144 11.82 0.91 -7.13
C GLY A 144 10.85 -0.25 -7.12
N VAL A 145 9.58 0.09 -7.30
CA VAL A 145 8.47 -0.77 -6.92
C VAL A 145 8.44 -2.11 -7.64
N SER A 146 8.61 -2.05 -8.95
CA SER A 146 8.56 -3.22 -9.81
C SER A 146 9.70 -4.19 -9.53
N ALA A 147 10.74 -3.76 -8.81
CA ALA A 147 11.99 -4.49 -8.59
C ALA A 147 12.09 -5.24 -7.25
N TRP A 148 10.99 -5.31 -6.49
CA TRP A 148 10.98 -5.87 -5.14
C TRP A 148 11.08 -7.40 -5.09
N CYS A 149 12.30 -7.95 -5.15
CA CYS A 149 12.56 -9.38 -4.96
C CYS A 149 13.30 -9.60 -3.64
N SER A 150 12.54 -9.61 -2.54
CA SER A 150 13.08 -9.79 -1.19
C SER A 150 12.73 -11.17 -0.63
N ASP A 151 13.64 -11.69 0.18
CA ASP A 151 13.45 -12.88 1.03
C ASP A 151 12.56 -12.61 2.25
N HIS A 152 12.34 -11.35 2.58
CA HIS A 152 11.40 -10.95 3.60
C HIS A 152 9.96 -10.89 3.05
N PRO A 153 8.96 -11.36 3.83
CA PRO A 153 7.57 -11.23 3.41
C PRO A 153 7.18 -9.76 3.29
N PRO A 154 6.26 -9.40 2.37
CA PRO A 154 5.64 -8.09 2.36
C PRO A 154 5.12 -7.76 3.75
N ARG A 155 5.50 -6.60 4.28
CA ARG A 155 5.01 -6.11 5.57
C ARG A 155 4.11 -4.91 5.35
N ARG A 156 3.09 -4.79 6.19
CA ARG A 156 2.33 -3.55 6.28
C ARG A 156 3.20 -2.50 6.94
N TRP A 157 3.33 -1.37 6.26
CA TRP A 157 3.95 -0.18 6.78
C TRP A 157 2.94 0.62 7.58
N LYS A 158 3.42 1.44 8.50
CA LYS A 158 2.65 2.56 9.04
C LYS A 158 3.20 3.83 8.43
N GLY A 159 2.36 4.74 7.98
CA GLY A 159 2.83 5.98 7.37
C GLY A 159 1.70 6.88 6.93
N GLN A 160 2.06 8.14 6.71
CA GLN A 160 1.12 9.20 6.35
C GLN A 160 1.85 10.35 5.64
N TYR A 161 1.17 10.97 4.67
CA TYR A 161 1.59 12.25 4.13
C TYR A 161 1.20 13.38 5.10
N LEU A 162 2.13 14.32 5.31
CA LEU A 162 1.86 15.59 5.99
C LEU A 162 1.51 16.71 5.00
N TYR A 163 1.68 16.47 3.69
CA TYR A 163 1.39 17.41 2.61
C TYR A 163 0.83 16.65 1.42
N LYS A 164 -0.09 17.26 0.70
CA LYS A 164 -0.66 16.66 -0.50
C LYS A 164 0.33 16.78 -1.66
N LYS A 165 0.47 15.71 -2.43
CA LYS A 165 1.25 15.74 -3.67
C LYS A 165 0.60 16.74 -4.65
N GLY A 166 1.24 17.89 -4.87
CA GLY A 166 0.71 18.97 -5.71
C GLY A 166 -0.38 19.84 -5.05
N GLY A 167 -0.51 19.81 -3.72
CA GLY A 167 -1.45 20.64 -2.97
C GLY A 167 -1.08 22.13 -2.90
N LYS A 168 -2.03 22.96 -2.46
CA LYS A 168 -1.81 24.36 -2.10
C LYS A 168 -1.30 24.46 -0.66
N GLU A 169 -0.46 25.47 -0.38
CA GLU A 169 0.21 25.65 0.92
C GLU A 169 -0.74 25.74 2.12
N GLU A 170 -1.91 26.39 1.97
CA GLU A 170 -2.92 26.51 3.04
C GLU A 170 -3.59 25.17 3.38
N GLU A 171 -3.82 24.30 2.38
CA GLU A 171 -4.35 22.94 2.59
C GLU A 171 -3.31 22.08 3.33
N ASP A 172 -2.03 22.28 3.01
CA ASP A 172 -0.91 21.56 3.58
C ASP A 172 -0.69 21.86 5.07
N ALA A 173 -0.93 23.10 5.53
CA ALA A 173 -0.79 23.45 6.95
C ALA A 173 -1.78 22.66 7.84
N GLU A 174 -3.03 22.55 7.41
CA GLU A 174 -4.07 21.82 8.14
C GLU A 174 -3.84 20.30 8.07
N ILE A 175 -3.40 19.77 6.93
CA ILE A 175 -3.02 18.35 6.79
C ILE A 175 -1.86 18.03 7.74
N ARG A 176 -0.80 18.85 7.76
CA ARG A 176 0.32 18.66 8.68
C ARG A 176 -0.14 18.71 10.13
N ARG A 177 -0.96 19.70 10.51
CA ARG A 177 -1.48 19.83 11.87
C ARG A 177 -2.21 18.57 12.32
N LYS A 178 -3.08 18.01 11.48
CA LYS A 178 -3.80 16.75 11.75
C LYS A 178 -2.87 15.53 11.76
N GLY A 179 -1.98 15.41 10.77
CA GLY A 179 -1.05 14.30 10.66
C GLY A 179 0.00 14.26 11.78
N CYS A 180 0.27 15.40 12.42
CA CYS A 180 1.16 15.51 13.58
C CYS A 180 0.47 15.35 14.94
N ASP A 181 -0.86 15.43 14.97
CA ASP A 181 -1.63 15.31 16.19
C ASP A 181 -1.96 13.83 16.48
N ALA A 182 -1.72 13.40 17.72
CA ALA A 182 -1.88 11.99 18.10
C ALA A 182 -3.33 11.49 18.10
N SER A 183 -4.30 12.39 18.17
CA SER A 183 -5.73 12.04 18.13
C SER A 183 -6.28 11.98 16.71
N THR A 184 -5.61 12.61 15.73
CA THR A 184 -6.12 12.74 14.36
C THR A 184 -5.20 12.17 13.26
N TRP A 185 -3.96 11.77 13.59
CA TRP A 185 -3.09 11.09 12.65
C TRP A 185 -3.66 9.74 12.19
N ASN A 186 -3.32 9.32 10.97
CA ASN A 186 -3.73 8.04 10.40
C ASN A 186 -2.50 7.23 9.99
N PRO A 187 -1.94 6.39 10.89
CA PRO A 187 -0.77 5.59 10.57
C PRO A 187 -1.05 4.51 9.51
N ASN A 188 -2.31 4.23 9.18
CA ASN A 188 -2.68 3.24 8.16
C ASN A 188 -3.03 3.89 6.82
N GLU A 189 -2.70 5.16 6.60
CA GLU A 189 -2.92 5.83 5.32
C GLU A 189 -2.02 5.22 4.23
N GLN A 190 -0.74 4.98 4.56
CA GLN A 190 0.26 4.41 3.66
C GLN A 190 0.71 3.05 4.17
N VAL A 191 -0.18 2.05 4.04
CA VAL A 191 0.10 0.66 4.45
C VAL A 191 1.14 -0.04 3.59
N GLY A 192 1.37 0.52 2.41
CA GLY A 192 2.37 0.09 1.46
C GLY A 192 3.75 0.66 1.71
N GLN A 193 4.80 0.07 1.16
CA GLN A 193 6.11 0.70 1.17
C GLN A 193 6.16 1.87 0.19
N CYS A 194 6.56 3.04 0.65
CA CYS A 194 6.85 4.18 -0.21
C CYS A 194 8.35 4.34 -0.40
N PHE A 195 8.72 4.98 -1.50
CA PHE A 195 10.11 5.16 -1.92
C PHE A 195 10.52 6.63 -1.79
N GLY A 196 11.83 6.90 -1.77
CA GLY A 196 12.36 8.26 -1.71
C GLY A 196 12.48 8.86 -0.31
N LEU A 197 12.24 8.08 0.74
CA LEU A 197 12.36 8.52 2.13
C LEU A 197 13.81 8.48 2.68
N GLY A 198 14.77 8.07 1.86
CA GLY A 198 16.18 7.93 2.23
C GLY A 198 16.45 6.75 3.17
N ASP A 199 17.53 6.85 3.95
CA ASP A 199 17.96 5.80 4.87
C ASP A 199 17.17 5.78 6.19
N VAL A 200 17.20 4.62 6.86
CA VAL A 200 16.64 4.41 8.21
C VAL A 200 17.17 5.44 9.20
N LYS A 201 16.24 6.08 9.92
CA LYS A 201 16.51 7.03 11.01
C LYS A 201 16.64 6.27 12.32
N LYS A 202 17.85 5.74 12.56
CA LYS A 202 18.16 4.83 13.69
C LYS A 202 17.78 5.38 15.07
N ASN A 203 17.80 6.70 15.25
CA ASN A 203 17.50 7.37 16.51
C ASN A 203 16.00 7.45 16.87
N VAL A 204 15.10 7.12 15.93
CA VAL A 204 13.64 7.26 16.10
C VAL A 204 12.87 6.05 15.56
N SER A 205 13.50 4.88 15.58
CA SER A 205 12.99 3.65 14.95
C SER A 205 12.15 2.77 15.89
N GLY A 206 11.94 3.16 17.15
CA GLY A 206 11.28 2.33 18.15
C GLY A 206 9.78 2.14 17.90
N SER A 207 9.10 3.13 17.32
CA SER A 207 7.67 3.04 17.01
C SER A 207 7.25 3.98 15.88
N ALA A 208 6.03 3.76 15.36
CA ALA A 208 5.44 4.68 14.38
C ALA A 208 5.14 6.05 14.99
N GLU A 209 4.78 6.09 16.27
CA GLU A 209 4.51 7.28 17.06
C GLU A 209 5.78 8.14 17.19
N GLU A 210 6.92 7.50 17.50
CA GLU A 210 8.24 8.15 17.50
C GLU A 210 8.61 8.66 16.11
N CYS A 211 8.40 7.85 15.08
CA CYS A 211 8.71 8.20 13.69
C CYS A 211 7.91 9.42 13.21
N ARG A 212 6.59 9.44 13.44
CA ARG A 212 5.73 10.60 13.18
C ARG A 212 6.22 11.82 13.95
N SER A 213 6.47 11.66 15.25
CA SER A 213 6.90 12.78 16.11
C SER A 213 8.23 13.37 15.65
N ALA A 214 9.16 12.55 15.17
CA ALA A 214 10.42 12.98 14.57
C ALA A 214 10.21 13.77 13.28
N CYS A 215 9.40 13.25 12.36
CA CYS A 215 9.02 13.95 11.14
C CYS A 215 8.31 15.28 11.43
N CYS A 216 7.43 15.33 12.42
CA CYS A 216 6.71 16.56 12.78
C CYS A 216 7.60 17.66 13.36
N LYS A 217 8.72 17.30 14.00
CA LYS A 217 9.75 18.26 14.44
C LYS A 217 10.59 18.79 13.28
N ASP A 218 10.68 18.06 12.17
CA ASP A 218 11.34 18.50 10.95
C ASP A 218 10.34 19.22 10.04
N GLU A 219 10.44 20.55 9.97
CA GLU A 219 9.58 21.39 9.13
C GLU A 219 9.63 21.01 7.65
N LYS A 220 10.73 20.43 7.18
CA LYS A 220 10.89 19.98 5.79
C LYS A 220 10.29 18.61 5.56
N CYS A 221 10.03 17.83 6.61
CA CYS A 221 9.47 16.50 6.46
C CYS A 221 8.05 16.59 5.90
N ARG A 222 7.81 15.91 4.77
CA ARG A 222 6.51 15.88 4.11
C ARG A 222 5.77 14.55 4.21
N ALA A 223 6.50 13.49 4.53
CA ALA A 223 5.92 12.17 4.76
C ALA A 223 6.85 11.34 5.63
N TRP A 224 6.27 10.40 6.35
CA TRP A 224 6.99 9.44 7.18
C TRP A 224 6.41 8.05 7.00
N GLN A 225 7.25 7.05 7.21
CA GLN A 225 6.89 5.66 7.27
C GLN A 225 7.69 4.91 8.31
N TRP A 226 7.07 3.91 8.91
CA TRP A 226 7.65 3.04 9.90
C TRP A 226 7.33 1.58 9.58
N ASN A 227 8.33 0.74 9.75
CA ASN A 227 8.25 -0.70 9.63
C ASN A 227 8.80 -1.33 10.91
N ALA A 228 8.13 -2.36 11.43
CA ALA A 228 8.52 -2.99 12.69
C ALA A 228 9.91 -3.64 12.66
N ASP A 229 10.34 -4.11 11.48
CA ASP A 229 11.62 -4.81 11.29
C ASP A 229 12.73 -3.82 10.86
N LEU A 230 12.39 -2.80 10.06
CA LEU A 230 13.38 -1.87 9.48
C LEU A 230 13.51 -0.53 10.23
N GLY A 231 12.48 -0.11 10.95
CA GLY A 231 12.46 1.17 11.67
C GLY A 231 11.82 2.32 10.91
N CYS A 232 12.27 3.53 11.20
CA CYS A 232 11.66 4.78 10.75
C CYS A 232 12.35 5.37 9.51
N PHE A 233 11.55 5.90 8.59
CA PHE A 233 11.96 6.59 7.38
C PHE A 233 11.13 7.86 7.23
N TYR A 234 11.76 9.00 6.97
CA TYR A 234 11.03 10.24 6.69
C TYR A 234 11.87 11.20 5.86
N ALA A 235 11.22 11.98 5.00
CA ALA A 235 11.89 12.93 4.12
C ALA A 235 10.95 14.05 3.64
N SER A 236 11.53 15.03 2.94
CA SER A 236 10.78 16.08 2.25
C SER A 236 10.11 15.62 0.95
N HIS A 237 10.46 14.44 0.45
CA HIS A 237 9.92 13.88 -0.77
C HIS A 237 9.58 12.42 -0.56
N MET A 238 8.47 11.98 -1.13
CA MET A 238 8.06 10.59 -1.16
C MET A 238 7.48 10.28 -2.53
N PHE A 239 7.90 9.17 -3.12
CA PHE A 239 7.38 8.65 -4.38
C PHE A 239 6.22 7.68 -4.11
N SER A 240 5.60 7.20 -5.18
CA SER A 240 4.45 6.29 -5.14
C SER A 240 4.65 5.16 -4.11
N CYS A 241 3.61 4.91 -3.33
CA CYS A 241 3.57 3.84 -2.35
C CYS A 241 3.05 2.56 -2.98
N GLN A 242 3.59 1.42 -2.55
CA GLN A 242 3.12 0.11 -2.99
C GLN A 242 1.99 -0.39 -2.13
N GLY A 243 0.78 -0.23 -2.61
CA GLY A 243 -0.31 -1.08 -2.20
C GLY A 243 -1.45 -0.27 -1.61
N ASP A 244 -2.51 -0.22 -2.39
CA ASP A 244 -3.63 0.69 -2.23
C ASP A 244 -4.64 0.13 -1.22
N GLY A 245 -4.17 -0.19 -0.01
CA GLY A 245 -5.04 -0.61 1.09
C GLY A 245 -5.56 -2.05 1.01
N ASP A 246 -5.37 -2.78 -0.10
CA ASP A 246 -5.80 -4.17 -0.23
C ASP A 246 -4.91 -5.11 0.62
N PRO A 247 -5.46 -5.77 1.65
CA PRO A 247 -4.71 -6.70 2.49
C PRO A 247 -4.06 -7.86 1.72
N VAL A 248 -4.66 -8.29 0.60
CA VAL A 248 -4.17 -9.42 -0.21
C VAL A 248 -2.80 -9.12 -0.82
N GLN A 249 -2.50 -7.84 -1.06
CA GLN A 249 -1.20 -7.44 -1.59
C GLN A 249 -0.04 -7.71 -0.62
N PHE A 250 -0.35 -7.85 0.68
CA PHE A 250 0.62 -8.20 1.71
C PHE A 250 0.71 -9.71 1.98
N GLU A 251 -0.10 -10.54 1.31
CA GLU A 251 0.13 -11.99 1.33
C GLU A 251 1.46 -12.29 0.63
N PRO A 252 2.38 -13.01 1.29
CA PRO A 252 3.66 -13.34 0.69
C PRO A 252 3.48 -14.31 -0.47
N PHE A 253 4.31 -14.15 -1.49
CA PHE A 253 4.51 -15.22 -2.47
C PHE A 253 5.19 -16.41 -1.79
N VAL A 254 4.94 -17.60 -2.31
CA VAL A 254 5.78 -18.77 -2.09
C VAL A 254 6.60 -18.96 -3.35
N GLY A 255 7.93 -19.02 -3.24
CA GLY A 255 8.78 -19.19 -4.40
C GLY A 255 10.18 -19.63 -4.06
N ARG A 256 10.87 -20.18 -5.06
CA ARG A 256 12.22 -20.73 -4.96
C ARG A 256 13.01 -20.42 -6.22
N ARG A 257 14.33 -20.51 -6.08
CA ARG A 257 15.29 -20.47 -7.19
C ARG A 257 16.15 -21.72 -7.21
N LYS A 258 16.43 -22.26 -8.39
CA LYS A 258 17.35 -23.40 -8.57
C LYS A 258 18.79 -23.00 -8.26
N LEU A 259 19.57 -23.95 -7.75
CA LEU A 259 21.01 -23.83 -7.59
C LEU A 259 21.67 -24.00 -8.96
N MET A 260 22.29 -22.93 -9.48
CA MET A 260 23.00 -22.95 -10.76
C MET A 260 24.51 -23.04 -10.49
N ALA A 261 25.07 -24.25 -10.57
CA ALA A 261 26.47 -24.52 -10.19
C ALA A 261 27.52 -23.72 -10.99
N ASN A 262 27.22 -23.36 -12.25
CA ASN A 262 28.17 -22.69 -13.16
C ASN A 262 27.88 -21.20 -13.35
N ARG A 263 27.21 -20.54 -12.39
CA ARG A 263 26.79 -19.16 -12.59
C ARG A 263 27.99 -18.20 -12.56
N LYS A 264 28.32 -17.65 -13.74
CA LYS A 264 29.15 -16.45 -13.85
C LYS A 264 28.20 -15.27 -13.88
N TYR A 265 28.22 -14.44 -12.85
CA TYR A 265 27.58 -13.14 -12.93
C TYR A 265 28.40 -12.31 -13.91
N ILE A 266 27.77 -11.80 -14.96
CA ILE A 266 28.38 -10.85 -15.88
C ILE A 266 27.61 -9.52 -15.78
N ASP A 267 28.31 -8.40 -15.81
CA ASP A 267 27.70 -7.08 -15.79
C ASP A 267 27.09 -6.72 -17.16
N ILE A 268 26.52 -5.52 -17.28
CA ILE A 268 25.94 -5.02 -18.54
C ILE A 268 26.97 -4.90 -19.69
N ASN A 269 28.26 -5.06 -19.41
CA ASN A 269 29.36 -5.01 -20.37
C ASN A 269 30.03 -6.39 -20.53
N ASP A 270 29.32 -7.48 -20.20
CA ASP A 270 29.80 -8.87 -20.25
C ASP A 270 31.04 -9.16 -19.38
N LYS A 271 31.36 -8.31 -18.40
CA LYS A 271 32.50 -8.54 -17.50
C LYS A 271 32.07 -9.37 -16.29
N PRO A 272 32.88 -10.33 -15.82
CA PRO A 272 32.59 -11.06 -14.58
C PRO A 272 32.36 -10.09 -13.41
N TRP A 273 31.18 -10.15 -12.80
CA TRP A 273 30.84 -9.40 -11.61
C TRP A 273 31.48 -10.08 -10.39
N VAL A 274 32.40 -9.37 -9.76
CA VAL A 274 33.04 -9.80 -8.51
C VAL A 274 32.31 -9.12 -7.37
N MET A 275 31.69 -9.91 -6.50
CA MET A 275 31.03 -9.41 -5.31
C MET A 275 32.12 -9.01 -4.30
N THR A 276 32.50 -7.73 -4.25
CA THR A 276 33.29 -7.20 -3.14
C THR A 276 32.41 -7.18 -1.91
N LEU A 277 32.61 -8.17 -1.03
CA LEU A 277 32.08 -8.18 0.32
C LEU A 277 32.72 -7.07 1.16
#